data_AF-A0A1Y3YQG8-F1
#
_entry.id   AF-A0A1Y3YQG8-F1
#
_cell.length_a   1.000
_cell.length_b   1.000
_cell.length_c   1.000
_cell.angle_alpha   90.00
_cell.angle_beta   90.00
_cell.angle_gamma   90.00
#
_symmetry.space_group_name_H-M   'P 1'
#
loop_
_entity.id
_entity.type
_entity.pdbx_description
1 polymer ?
#
loop_
_entity_poly.entity_id
_entity_poly.type
_entity_poly.pdbx_seq_one_letter_code
_entity_poly.pdbx_strand_id
1 'polypeptide(L)' 'MNYKEKLALVPIWKKCLLTLDEAAAYSGMGRGRLMKLSDQDDCEFVVWNGYKRLFKRKKLEEFIEQMGDLEKKGG' A
#
# COMPACT_ATOMS: atom_id res chain seq x y z
N MET A 1 21.62 0.86 17.62
CA MET A 1 20.71 0.95 16.47
C MET A 1 19.29 1.22 16.98
N ASN A 2 18.75 2.38 16.65
CA ASN A 2 17.41 2.79 17.05
C ASN A 2 16.33 2.07 16.22
N TYR A 3 15.07 2.26 16.60
CA TYR A 3 13.94 1.60 15.94
C TYR A 3 13.79 1.97 14.45
N LYS A 4 14.02 3.24 14.09
CA LYS A 4 13.95 3.69 12.69
C LYS A 4 15.03 3.03 11.83
N GLU A 5 16.25 2.90 12.36
CA GLU A 5 17.35 2.24 11.67
C GLU A 5 17.07 0.75 11.45
N LYS A 6 16.51 0.05 12.44
CA LYS A 6 16.08 -1.36 12.27
C LYS A 6 15.02 -1.51 11.17
N LEU A 7 14.07 -0.58 11.08
CA LEU A 7 13.05 -0.57 10.03
C LEU A 7 13.61 -0.29 8.64
N ALA A 8 14.66 0.51 8.54
CA ALA A 8 15.33 0.81 7.27
C ALA A 8 16.11 -0.39 6.72
N LEU A 9 16.53 -1.34 7.57
CA LEU A 9 17.17 -2.59 7.14
C LEU A 9 16.22 -3.57 6.45
N VAL A 10 14.90 -3.42 6.63
CA VAL A 10 13.91 -4.30 6.01
C VAL A 10 13.57 -3.75 4.63
N PRO A 11 13.90 -4.45 3.53
CA PRO A 11 13.52 -4.00 2.20
C PRO A 11 12.01 -3.87 2.05
N ILE A 12 11.55 -2.92 1.23
CA ILE A 12 10.11 -2.62 1.04
C ILE A 12 9.31 -3.89 0.70
N TRP A 13 9.82 -4.73 -0.21
CA TRP A 13 9.21 -6.01 -0.60
C TRP A 13 9.25 -7.11 0.47
N LYS A 14 9.86 -6.87 1.64
CA LYS A 14 9.80 -7.75 2.81
C LYS A 14 8.95 -7.19 3.95
N LYS A 15 8.53 -5.92 3.88
CA LYS A 15 7.65 -5.30 4.89
C LYS A 15 6.22 -5.83 4.78
N CYS A 16 5.57 -6.03 5.93
CA CYS A 16 4.15 -6.41 6.00
C CYS A 16 3.23 -5.19 5.80
N LEU A 17 3.60 -4.09 6.43
CA LEU A 17 2.91 -2.80 6.35
C LEU A 17 3.82 -1.78 5.71
N LEU A 18 3.26 -1.00 4.79
CA LEU A 18 3.92 0.09 4.10
C LEU A 18 3.35 1.42 4.56
N THR A 19 4.19 2.41 4.74
CA THR A 19 3.75 3.82 4.79
C THR A 19 3.20 4.25 3.43
N LEU A 20 2.55 5.40 3.35
CA LEU A 20 2.07 5.95 2.08
C LEU A 20 3.20 6.08 1.04
N ASP A 21 4.38 6.52 1.48
CA ASP A 21 5.57 6.70 0.66
C ASP A 21 6.09 5.37 0.14
N GLU A 22 6.15 4.37 1.01
CA GLU A 22 6.59 3.03 0.66
C GLU A 22 5.59 2.33 -0.24
N ALA A 23 4.28 2.53 -0.03
CA ALA A 23 3.24 2.02 -0.92
C ALA A 23 3.36 2.64 -2.31
N ALA A 24 3.57 3.95 -2.39
CA ALA A 24 3.81 4.63 -3.67
C ALA A 24 5.06 4.12 -4.38
N ALA A 25 6.16 3.93 -3.65
CA ALA A 25 7.40 3.38 -4.20
C ALA A 25 7.27 1.91 -4.61
N TYR A 26 6.52 1.10 -3.86
CA TYR A 26 6.29 -0.31 -4.15
C TYR A 26 5.37 -0.52 -5.35
N SER A 27 4.25 0.20 -5.40
CA SER A 27 3.20 -0.02 -6.40
C SER A 27 3.33 0.87 -7.64
N GLY A 28 4.23 1.87 -7.61
CA GLY A 28 4.32 2.91 -8.65
C GLY A 28 3.12 3.86 -8.71
N MET A 29 2.20 3.80 -7.74
CA MET A 29 1.01 4.67 -7.73
C MET A 29 1.30 6.02 -7.07
N GLY A 30 0.67 7.07 -7.59
CA GLY A 30 0.74 8.40 -6.98
C GLY A 30 0.11 8.43 -5.59
N ARG A 31 0.72 9.19 -4.67
CA ARG A 31 0.26 9.35 -3.27
C ARG A 31 -1.20 9.79 -3.17
N GLY A 32 -1.63 10.72 -4.02
CA GLY A 32 -3.02 11.19 -4.05
C GLY A 32 -4.01 10.10 -4.45
N ARG A 33 -3.63 9.19 -5.35
CA ARG A 33 -4.45 8.03 -5.71
C ARG A 33 -4.54 7.07 -4.53
N LEU A 34 -3.42 6.74 -3.91
CA LEU A 34 -3.37 5.88 -2.72
C LEU A 34 -4.20 6.46 -1.55
N MET A 35 -4.16 7.79 -1.34
CA MET A 35 -5.00 8.46 -0.34
C MET A 35 -6.49 8.27 -0.63
N LYS A 36 -6.93 8.60 -1.86
CA LYS A 36 -8.33 8.43 -2.27
C LYS A 36 -8.82 6.99 -2.15
N LEU A 37 -7.98 6.04 -2.57
CA LEU A 37 -8.24 4.61 -2.46
C LEU A 37 -8.35 4.15 -0.99
N SER A 38 -7.51 4.71 -0.11
CA SER A 38 -7.54 4.40 1.32
C SER A 38 -8.69 5.02 2.11
N ASP A 39 -9.35 6.03 1.55
CA ASP A 39 -10.48 6.73 2.19
C ASP A 39 -11.83 6.09 1.81
N GLN A 40 -11.84 4.99 1.02
CA GLN A 40 -13.05 4.22 0.71
C GLN A 40 -13.46 3.36 1.91
N ASP A 41 -14.77 3.28 2.20
CA ASP A 41 -15.31 2.58 3.37
C ASP A 41 -15.02 1.07 3.40
N ASP A 42 -14.77 0.45 2.24
CA ASP A 42 -14.48 -0.98 2.06
C ASP A 42 -12.98 -1.27 1.84
N CYS A 43 -12.09 -0.33 2.20
CA CYS A 43 -10.67 -0.47 1.96
C CYS A 43 -10.00 -1.56 2.83
N GLU A 44 -9.92 -2.78 2.31
CA GLU A 44 -9.33 -3.92 3.05
C GLU A 44 -7.79 -3.87 3.15
N PHE A 45 -7.14 -3.11 2.28
CA PHE A 45 -5.68 -2.99 2.20
C PHE A 45 -5.09 -1.92 3.10
N VAL A 46 -5.89 -1.24 3.94
CA VAL A 46 -5.41 -0.22 4.88
C VAL A 46 -5.63 -0.66 6.32
N VAL A 47 -4.69 -0.27 7.18
CA VAL A 47 -4.86 -0.31 8.64
C VAL A 47 -4.58 1.07 9.21
N TRP A 48 -5.42 1.49 10.15
CA TRP A 48 -5.26 2.73 10.89
C TRP A 48 -4.54 2.46 12.20
N ASN A 49 -3.41 3.14 12.40
CA ASN A 49 -2.68 3.17 13.66
C ASN A 49 -2.75 4.60 14.22
N GLY A 50 -3.82 4.88 14.96
CA GLY A 50 -4.20 6.25 15.31
C GLY A 50 -4.49 7.07 14.05
N TYR A 51 -3.82 8.21 13.91
CA TYR A 51 -3.96 9.08 12.74
C TYR A 51 -3.16 8.63 11.51
N LYS A 52 -2.29 7.62 11.65
CA LYS A 52 -1.44 7.14 10.55
C LYS A 52 -2.12 6.00 9.82
N ARG A 53 -2.26 6.15 8.51
CA ARG A 53 -2.63 5.06 7.60
C ARG A 53 -1.39 4.28 7.18
N LEU A 54 -1.50 2.96 7.25
CA LEU A 54 -0.51 2.02 6.73
C LEU A 54 -1.20 1.07 5.76
N PHE A 55 -0.47 0.64 4.74
CA PHE A 55 -0.97 -0.22 3.68
C PHE A 55 -0.48 -1.65 3.90
N LYS A 56 -1.40 -2.62 3.97
CA LYS A 56 -1.07 -4.04 3.98
C LYS A 56 -0.51 -4.42 2.60
N ARG A 57 0.78 -4.72 2.50
CA ARG A 57 1.46 -4.94 1.21
C ARG A 57 0.77 -5.99 0.34
N LYS A 58 0.46 -7.17 0.91
CA LYS A 58 -0.17 -8.27 0.18
C LYS A 58 -1.57 -7.92 -0.33
N LYS A 59 -2.39 -7.25 0.49
CA LYS A 59 -3.74 -6.81 0.09
C LYS A 59 -3.69 -5.71 -0.96
N LEU A 60 -2.70 -4.83 -0.89
CA LEU A 60 -2.47 -3.82 -1.93
C LEU A 60 -2.08 -4.47 -3.26
N GLU A 61 -1.24 -5.51 -3.23
CA GLU A 61 -0.85 -6.30 -4.40
C GLU A 61 -2.06 -7.03 -5.01
N GLU A 62 -2.86 -7.74 -4.19
CA GLU A 62 -4.13 -8.37 -4.61
C GLU A 62 -5.09 -7.35 -5.27
N PHE A 63 -5.21 -6.15 -4.70
CA PHE A 63 -6.04 -5.09 -5.26
C PHE A 63 -5.56 -4.61 -6.63
N ILE A 64 -4.24 -4.46 -6.81
CA ILE A 64 -3.65 -4.02 -8.09
C ILE A 64 -3.83 -5.08 -9.17
N GLU A 65 -3.64 -6.36 -8.83
CA GLU A 65 -3.88 -7.48 -9.74
C GLU A 65 -5.33 -7.48 -10.23
N GLN A 66 -6.29 -7.36 -9.31
CA GLN A 66 -7.72 -7.30 -9.64
C GLN A 66 -8.08 -6.07 -10.49
N MET A 67 -7.47 -4.90 -10.22
CA MET A 67 -7.65 -3.71 -11.05
C MET A 67 -7.19 -3.94 -12.50
N GLY A 68 -6.03 -4.59 -12.69
CA GLY A 68 -5.46 -4.85 -14.02
C GLY A 68 -6.28 -5.83 -14.87
N ASP A 69 -7.01 -6.75 -14.23
CA ASP A 69 -7.88 -7.70 -14.94
C ASP A 69 -9.20 -7.07 -15.42
N LEU A 70 -9.65 -5.97 -14.79
CA LEU A 70 -10.84 -5.23 -15.23
C LEU A 70 -10.59 -4.46 -16.54
N GLU A 71 -9.37 -3.95 -16.77
CA GLU A 71 -9.02 -3.25 -18.01
C GLU A 71 -8.86 -4.20 -19.20
N LYS A 72 -8.56 -5.49 -18.96
CA LYS A 72 -8.42 -6.50 -20.04
C LYS A 72 -9.75 -7.03 -20.59
N LYS A 73 -10.86 -6.85 -19.89
CA LYS A 73 -12.20 -7.30 -20.34
C LYS A 73 -12.94 -6.28 -21.21
N GLY A 74 -12.37 -5.11 -21.44
CA GLY A 74 -12.95 -4.05 -22.27
C GLY A 74 -12.34 -3.89 -23.67
N GLY A 75 -11.52 -4.86 -24.12
CA GLY A 75 -10.87 -4.86 -25.44
C GLY A 75 -11.35 -6.01 -26.33
#